data_AF-A0A3M9MUV7-F1
#
_entry.id   AF-A0A3M9MUV7-F1
#
_cell.length_a   1.000
_cell.length_b   1.000
_cell.length_c   1.000
_cell.angle_alpha   90.00
_cell.angle_beta   90.00
_cell.angle_gamma   90.00
#
_symmetry.space_group_name_H-M   'P 1'
#
loop_
_entity.id
_entity.type
_entity.pdbx_description
1 polymer ?
#
loop_
_entity_poly.entity_id
_entity_poly.type
_entity_poly.pdbx_seq_one_letter_code
_entity_poly.pdbx_strand_id
1 'polypeptide(L)'
;METLIEKYNNLQKQILSEVGLKWKVDEGNPLSREELQDYYYLGKYVNLDILHNSIYLIDVGELVKKNFLKFGLEAPSRQAEVGGRYLRLYGLLSAVYQQKLAVENLLELYKMEEKEKISSGLNSSSLINLCNKLGAHATHFRSNLAGFKNQFRFYEFSRQDLENNKIKLLVKKYEFENYDLLEDLKHFNKKVELTLSFMISQILKNSFNNQGEYYKQYLGIEKQKDSIST
;
A
#
# COMPACT_ATOMS: atom_id res chain seq x y z
N MET A 1 -14.51 -6.09 10.59
CA MET A 1 -14.49 -6.87 9.34
C MET A 1 -13.09 -6.77 8.75
N GLU A 2 -12.56 -7.89 8.27
CA GLU A 2 -11.24 -7.95 7.61
C GLU A 2 -11.35 -7.46 6.15
N THR A 3 -10.40 -6.65 5.69
CA THR A 3 -10.37 -6.11 4.33
C THR A 3 -9.81 -7.16 3.34
N LEU A 4 -9.99 -6.94 2.04
CA LEU A 4 -9.38 -7.81 1.02
C LEU A 4 -7.84 -7.76 1.09
N ILE A 5 -7.27 -6.57 1.33
CA ILE A 5 -5.83 -6.39 1.50
C ILE A 5 -5.30 -7.24 2.66
N GLU A 6 -5.97 -7.22 3.82
CA GLU A 6 -5.60 -8.06 4.96
C GLU A 6 -5.68 -9.55 4.64
N LYS A 7 -6.72 -9.98 3.93
CA LYS A 7 -6.86 -11.39 3.52
C LYS A 7 -5.73 -11.84 2.62
N TYR A 8 -5.38 -11.04 1.61
CA TYR A 8 -4.22 -11.30 0.76
C TYR A 8 -2.91 -11.29 1.55
N ASN A 9 -2.73 -10.34 2.48
CA ASN A 9 -1.52 -10.27 3.30
C ASN A 9 -1.42 -11.48 4.26
N ASN A 10 -2.54 -11.94 4.80
CA ASN A 10 -2.61 -13.12 5.67
C ASN A 10 -2.34 -14.41 4.88
N LEU A 11 -2.84 -14.52 3.65
CA LEU A 11 -2.50 -15.65 2.79
C LEU A 11 -0.99 -15.68 2.48
N GLN A 12 -0.38 -14.53 2.20
CA GLN A 12 1.08 -14.45 2.05
C GLN A 12 1.83 -14.90 3.30
N LYS A 13 1.41 -14.45 4.50
CA LYS A 13 2.00 -14.89 5.76
C LYS A 13 1.88 -16.40 5.97
N GLN A 14 0.74 -16.99 5.61
CA GLN A 14 0.54 -18.44 5.72
C GLN A 14 1.48 -19.19 4.78
N ILE A 15 1.53 -18.79 3.51
CA ILE A 15 2.47 -19.34 2.53
C ILE A 15 3.91 -19.26 3.08
N LEU A 16 4.30 -18.10 3.63
CA LEU A 16 5.63 -17.88 4.22
C LEU A 16 5.88 -18.67 5.51
N SER A 17 4.87 -18.88 6.34
CA SER A 17 5.01 -19.66 7.58
C SER A 17 5.29 -21.14 7.29
N GLU A 18 4.72 -21.70 6.22
CA GLU A 18 5.03 -23.06 5.79
C GLU A 18 6.49 -23.17 5.32
N VAL A 19 7.06 -22.09 4.77
CA VAL A 19 8.49 -21.99 4.43
C VAL A 19 9.36 -22.07 5.66
N GLY A 20 9.03 -21.24 6.66
CA GLY A 20 9.76 -21.22 7.92
C GLY A 20 9.69 -22.56 8.65
N LEU A 21 8.59 -23.30 8.49
CA LEU A 21 8.42 -24.65 9.02
C LEU A 21 9.24 -25.67 8.23
N LYS A 22 9.19 -25.69 6.89
CA LYS A 22 10.06 -26.56 6.06
C LYS A 22 11.55 -26.30 6.32
N TRP A 23 11.91 -25.05 6.64
CA TRP A 23 13.27 -24.70 7.05
C TRP A 23 13.68 -25.25 8.42
N LYS A 24 12.74 -25.39 9.37
CA LYS A 24 12.99 -25.92 10.72
C LYS A 24 12.82 -27.43 10.85
N VAL A 25 12.02 -28.08 10.00
CA VAL A 25 11.67 -29.50 10.14
C VAL A 25 12.81 -30.42 9.71
N ASP A 26 13.70 -29.99 8.81
CA ASP A 26 14.89 -30.75 8.44
C ASP A 26 16.10 -30.38 9.32
N GLU A 27 16.02 -30.58 10.64
CA GLU A 27 17.20 -30.44 11.54
C GLU A 27 18.36 -31.39 11.17
N GLY A 28 18.14 -32.35 10.26
CA GLY A 28 19.17 -33.20 9.65
C GLY A 28 19.70 -32.73 8.29
N ASN A 29 18.98 -31.88 7.55
CA ASN A 29 19.40 -31.34 6.24
C ASN A 29 18.55 -30.13 5.81
N PRO A 30 18.64 -28.97 6.48
CA PRO A 30 17.75 -27.84 6.22
C PRO A 30 17.97 -27.34 4.79
N LEU A 31 16.89 -27.07 4.06
CA LEU A 31 16.97 -26.37 2.77
C LEU A 31 17.84 -25.12 2.96
N SER A 32 18.89 -25.02 2.17
CA SER A 32 19.76 -23.86 2.13
C SER A 32 18.94 -22.61 1.81
N ARG A 33 19.45 -21.45 2.22
CA ARG A 33 18.84 -20.16 1.90
C ARG A 33 18.59 -20.00 0.40
N GLU A 34 19.44 -20.61 -0.43
CA GLU A 34 19.36 -20.61 -1.90
C GLU A 34 18.21 -21.48 -2.40
N GLU A 35 18.04 -22.69 -1.86
CA GLU A 35 16.92 -23.58 -2.23
C GLU A 35 15.56 -23.00 -1.82
N LEU A 36 15.48 -22.31 -0.67
CA LEU A 36 14.28 -21.58 -0.26
C LEU A 36 13.99 -20.39 -1.17
N GLN A 37 15.04 -19.71 -1.66
CA GLN A 37 14.88 -18.61 -2.59
C GLN A 37 14.35 -19.13 -3.94
N ASP A 38 14.90 -20.21 -4.45
CA ASP A 38 14.50 -20.79 -5.73
C ASP A 38 13.07 -21.36 -5.66
N TYR A 39 12.69 -22.04 -4.57
CA TYR A 39 11.35 -22.61 -4.40
C TYR A 39 10.23 -21.55 -4.38
N TYR A 40 10.51 -20.36 -3.84
CA TYR A 40 9.58 -19.24 -3.78
C TYR A 40 9.78 -18.19 -4.87
N TYR A 41 10.61 -18.49 -5.87
CA TYR A 41 10.96 -17.58 -6.96
C TYR A 41 11.48 -16.23 -6.49
N LEU A 42 12.09 -16.22 -5.31
CA LEU A 42 12.70 -15.06 -4.71
C LEU A 42 13.98 -14.70 -5.50
N GLY A 43 14.34 -13.42 -5.54
CA GLY A 43 15.68 -12.96 -5.93
C GLY A 43 16.83 -13.77 -5.33
N LYS A 44 17.93 -13.94 -6.09
CA LYS A 44 19.19 -14.60 -5.68
C LYS A 44 19.85 -13.95 -4.43
N TYR A 45 19.27 -12.84 -3.96
CA TYR A 45 19.67 -12.06 -2.80
C TYR A 45 18.44 -11.53 -2.04
N VAL A 46 17.40 -12.34 -1.84
CA VAL A 46 16.25 -11.88 -1.06
C VAL A 46 16.66 -11.63 0.39
N ASN A 47 16.49 -10.37 0.76
CA ASN A 47 16.56 -9.92 2.13
C ASN A 47 15.22 -10.26 2.80
N LEU A 48 15.20 -11.36 3.55
CA LEU A 48 14.02 -11.81 4.31
C LEU A 48 13.53 -10.73 5.28
N ASP A 49 14.41 -9.83 5.73
CA ASP A 49 14.01 -8.70 6.56
C ASP A 49 13.16 -7.70 5.78
N ILE A 50 13.48 -7.46 4.51
CA ILE A 50 12.65 -6.60 3.63
C ILE A 50 11.29 -7.26 3.39
N LEU A 51 11.25 -8.59 3.20
CA LEU A 51 10.00 -9.35 3.04
C LEU A 51 9.11 -9.21 4.29
N HIS A 52 9.64 -9.54 5.46
CA HIS A 52 8.91 -9.44 6.72
C HIS A 52 8.48 -8.00 7.02
N ASN A 53 9.37 -7.03 6.81
CA ASN A 53 9.06 -5.62 7.00
C ASN A 53 7.94 -5.16 6.07
N SER A 54 7.95 -5.58 4.80
CA SER A 54 6.91 -5.20 3.83
C SER A 54 5.54 -5.74 4.23
N ILE A 55 5.47 -7.01 4.65
CA ILE A 55 4.22 -7.63 5.15
C ILE A 55 3.70 -6.91 6.40
N TYR A 56 4.60 -6.58 7.33
CA TYR A 56 4.25 -5.82 8.53
C TYR A 56 3.73 -4.43 8.20
N LEU A 57 4.38 -3.70 7.28
CA LEU A 57 3.96 -2.37 6.86
C LEU A 57 2.59 -2.38 6.16
N ILE A 58 2.23 -3.47 5.46
CA ILE A 58 0.87 -3.63 4.92
C ILE A 58 -0.15 -3.68 6.06
N ASP A 59 0.09 -4.45 7.13
CA ASP A 59 -0.83 -4.52 8.29
C ASP A 59 -0.96 -3.18 9.02
N VAL A 60 0.17 -2.50 9.24
CA VAL A 60 0.19 -1.16 9.86
C VAL A 60 -0.63 -0.18 9.00
N GLY A 61 -0.47 -0.24 7.68
CA GLY A 61 -1.27 0.53 6.73
C GLY A 61 -2.77 0.28 6.90
N GLU A 62 -3.18 -0.99 6.95
CA GLU A 62 -4.59 -1.38 7.16
C GLU A 62 -5.15 -0.87 8.49
N LEU A 63 -4.36 -0.94 9.57
CA LEU A 63 -4.76 -0.45 10.89
C LEU A 63 -5.05 1.05 10.88
N VAL A 64 -4.16 1.85 10.29
CA VAL A 64 -4.32 3.32 10.20
C VAL A 64 -5.51 3.65 9.30
N LYS A 65 -5.64 3.01 8.14
CA LYS A 65 -6.75 3.24 7.21
C LYS A 65 -8.10 2.90 7.84
N LYS A 66 -8.20 1.82 8.60
CA LYS A 66 -9.42 1.49 9.37
C LYS A 66 -9.74 2.54 10.42
N ASN A 67 -8.74 3.06 11.12
CA ASN A 67 -8.95 4.15 12.07
C ASN A 67 -9.52 5.38 11.37
N PHE A 68 -8.94 5.76 10.23
CA PHE A 68 -9.42 6.86 9.42
C PHE A 68 -10.84 6.62 8.87
N LEU A 69 -11.14 5.44 8.32
CA LEU A 69 -12.48 5.11 7.82
C LEU A 69 -13.55 5.17 8.92
N LYS A 70 -13.17 4.88 10.17
CA LYS A 70 -14.09 4.91 11.31
C LYS A 70 -14.32 6.33 11.87
N PHE A 71 -13.29 7.17 11.86
CA PHE A 71 -13.30 8.44 12.62
C PHE A 71 -13.00 9.69 11.80
N GLY A 72 -12.62 9.55 10.54
CA GLY A 72 -12.10 10.61 9.70
C GLY A 72 -10.88 11.33 10.30
N LEU A 73 -10.67 12.55 9.83
CA LEU A 73 -9.69 13.48 10.39
C LEU A 73 -10.11 14.05 11.75
N GLU A 74 -11.39 14.03 12.08
CA GLU A 74 -11.94 14.72 13.25
C GLU A 74 -11.66 14.02 14.58
N ALA A 75 -11.57 12.67 14.58
CA ALA A 75 -11.40 11.87 15.80
C ALA A 75 -12.59 11.91 16.77
N PRO A 76 -12.73 10.92 17.66
CA PRO A 76 -13.47 11.08 18.90
C PRO A 76 -12.60 11.83 19.93
N SER A 77 -12.25 13.09 19.68
CA SER A 77 -11.62 13.95 20.69
C SER A 77 -12.65 14.88 21.31
N ARG A 78 -12.53 15.14 22.63
CA ARG A 78 -13.40 16.09 23.35
C ARG A 78 -13.20 17.54 22.89
N GLN A 79 -12.10 17.82 22.20
CA GLN A 79 -11.74 19.14 21.70
C GLN A 79 -11.50 19.04 20.19
N ALA A 80 -12.16 19.91 19.43
CA ALA A 80 -11.96 20.04 17.99
C ALA A 80 -10.65 20.80 17.72
N GLU A 81 -9.52 20.12 17.88
CA GLU A 81 -8.20 20.73 17.67
C GLU A 81 -7.72 20.51 16.24
N VAL A 82 -7.51 21.61 15.52
CA VAL A 82 -6.96 21.62 14.15
C VAL A 82 -5.64 20.85 14.07
N GLY A 83 -4.78 20.94 15.09
CA GLY A 83 -3.52 20.19 15.16
C GLY A 83 -3.72 18.68 15.15
N GLY A 84 -4.75 18.17 15.83
CA GLY A 84 -5.10 16.74 15.82
C GLY A 84 -5.53 16.26 14.43
N ARG A 85 -6.28 17.09 13.68
CA ARG A 85 -6.67 16.80 12.29
C ARG A 85 -5.46 16.74 11.36
N TYR A 86 -4.49 17.64 11.52
CA TYR A 86 -3.22 17.59 10.79
C TYR A 86 -2.43 16.31 11.08
N LEU A 87 -2.25 15.96 12.36
CA LEU A 87 -1.52 14.75 12.74
C LEU A 87 -2.18 13.49 12.13
N ARG A 88 -3.50 13.43 12.11
CA ARG A 88 -4.26 12.35 11.47
C ARG A 88 -4.07 12.31 9.96
N LEU A 89 -4.08 13.46 9.31
CA LEU A 89 -3.82 13.56 7.87
C LEU A 89 -2.41 13.04 7.54
N TYR A 90 -1.39 13.53 8.24
CA TYR A 90 -0.02 13.07 8.04
C TYR A 90 0.14 11.58 8.37
N GLY A 91 -0.53 11.09 9.41
CA GLY A 91 -0.57 9.66 9.74
C GLY A 91 -1.18 8.82 8.61
N LEU A 92 -2.33 9.23 8.05
CA LEU A 92 -2.96 8.55 6.92
C LEU A 92 -2.05 8.54 5.69
N LEU A 93 -1.51 9.70 5.31
CA LEU A 93 -0.67 9.83 4.12
C LEU A 93 0.63 9.04 4.26
N SER A 94 1.24 9.07 5.45
CA SER A 94 2.43 8.27 5.76
C SER A 94 2.12 6.78 5.65
N ALA A 95 1.00 6.31 6.22
CA ALA A 95 0.60 4.91 6.13
C ALA A 95 0.35 4.45 4.68
N VAL A 96 -0.33 5.27 3.87
CA VAL A 96 -0.55 5.01 2.44
C VAL A 96 0.76 4.94 1.66
N TYR A 97 1.68 5.86 1.92
CA TYR A 97 2.98 5.89 1.27
C TYR A 97 3.85 4.68 1.65
N GLN A 98 3.92 4.34 2.95
CA GLN A 98 4.66 3.17 3.42
C GLN A 98 4.06 1.85 2.89
N GLN A 99 2.73 1.74 2.83
CA GLN A 99 2.08 0.57 2.24
C GLN A 99 2.40 0.43 0.74
N LYS A 100 2.46 1.55 0.01
CA LYS A 100 2.92 1.56 -1.39
C LYS A 100 4.35 1.04 -1.52
N LEU A 101 5.29 1.53 -0.70
CA LEU A 101 6.68 1.07 -0.73
C LEU A 101 6.80 -0.41 -0.39
N ALA A 102 6.03 -0.88 0.58
CA ALA A 102 5.97 -2.30 0.93
C ALA A 102 5.50 -3.15 -0.25
N VAL A 103 4.46 -2.73 -0.97
CA VAL A 103 3.98 -3.44 -2.16
C VAL A 103 5.05 -3.45 -3.26
N GLU A 104 5.73 -2.34 -3.52
CA GLU A 104 6.82 -2.29 -4.51
C GLU A 104 7.99 -3.20 -4.14
N ASN A 105 8.37 -3.23 -2.86
CA ASN A 105 9.39 -4.16 -2.36
C ASN A 105 8.97 -5.61 -2.61
N LEU A 106 7.71 -5.97 -2.36
CA LEU A 106 7.23 -7.33 -2.64
C LEU A 106 7.29 -7.66 -4.14
N LEU A 107 6.89 -6.73 -5.01
CA LEU A 107 7.00 -6.92 -6.46
C LEU A 107 8.44 -7.16 -6.91
N GLU A 108 9.41 -6.44 -6.32
CA GLU A 108 10.83 -6.64 -6.57
C GLU A 108 11.31 -8.02 -6.08
N LEU A 109 10.97 -8.36 -4.83
CA LEU A 109 11.40 -9.61 -4.19
C LEU A 109 10.91 -10.84 -4.94
N TYR A 110 9.66 -10.80 -5.42
CA TYR A 110 9.05 -11.85 -6.24
C TYR A 110 9.35 -11.74 -7.74
N LYS A 111 10.24 -10.82 -8.16
CA LYS A 111 10.67 -10.64 -9.56
C LYS A 111 9.51 -10.49 -10.56
N MET A 112 8.51 -9.70 -10.20
CA MET A 112 7.32 -9.51 -11.04
C MET A 112 7.70 -8.76 -12.33
N GLU A 113 7.47 -9.36 -13.50
CA GLU A 113 7.81 -8.77 -14.80
C GLU A 113 7.12 -7.41 -15.01
N GLU A 114 5.87 -7.27 -14.55
CA GLU A 114 5.08 -6.03 -14.69
C GLU A 114 5.36 -4.98 -13.59
N LYS A 115 6.41 -5.15 -12.76
CA LYS A 115 6.66 -4.28 -11.59
C LYS A 115 6.66 -2.79 -11.94
N GLU A 116 7.32 -2.38 -13.03
CA GLU A 116 7.42 -0.96 -13.40
C GLU A 116 6.06 -0.34 -13.76
N LYS A 117 5.23 -1.11 -14.47
CA LYS A 117 3.86 -0.70 -14.84
C LYS A 117 2.99 -0.60 -13.60
N ILE A 118 3.08 -1.57 -12.69
CA ILE A 118 2.32 -1.58 -11.44
C ILE A 118 2.76 -0.42 -10.53
N SER A 119 4.07 -0.22 -10.34
CA SER A 119 4.65 0.89 -9.56
C SER A 119 4.21 2.24 -10.12
N SER A 120 4.24 2.42 -11.45
CA SER A 120 3.70 3.63 -12.10
C SER A 120 2.21 3.82 -11.82
N GLY A 121 1.43 2.73 -11.84
CA GLY A 121 0.03 2.73 -11.46
C GLY A 121 -0.22 3.17 -10.01
N LEU A 122 0.61 2.74 -9.06
CA LEU A 122 0.53 3.15 -7.65
C LEU A 122 0.97 4.62 -7.47
N ASN A 123 2.06 5.03 -8.12
CA ASN A 123 2.59 6.40 -8.07
C ASN A 123 1.60 7.45 -8.61
N SER A 124 0.73 7.08 -9.54
CA SER A 124 -0.32 7.96 -10.07
C SER A 124 -1.52 8.17 -9.13
N SER A 125 -1.56 7.54 -7.94
CA SER A 125 -2.62 7.73 -6.96
C SER A 125 -2.68 9.18 -6.43
N SER A 126 -3.90 9.74 -6.31
CA SER A 126 -4.13 11.07 -5.74
C SER A 126 -3.50 11.23 -4.35
N LEU A 127 -3.61 10.22 -3.48
CA LEU A 127 -3.03 10.28 -2.13
C LEU A 127 -1.50 10.26 -2.14
N ILE A 128 -0.88 9.56 -3.09
CA ILE A 128 0.59 9.56 -3.24
C ILE A 128 1.05 10.92 -3.76
N ASN A 129 0.34 11.48 -4.75
CA ASN A 129 0.60 12.84 -5.22
C ASN A 129 0.45 13.88 -4.10
N LEU A 130 -0.61 13.77 -3.29
CA LEU A 130 -0.83 14.61 -2.12
C LEU A 130 0.31 14.46 -1.10
N CYS A 131 0.70 13.22 -0.78
CA CYS A 131 1.82 12.93 0.11
C CYS A 131 3.12 13.56 -0.40
N ASN A 132 3.44 13.43 -1.69
CA ASN A 132 4.64 14.01 -2.30
C ASN A 132 4.61 15.55 -2.27
N LYS A 133 3.45 16.16 -2.52
CA LYS A 133 3.28 17.63 -2.47
C LYS A 133 3.44 18.18 -1.05
N LEU A 134 2.91 17.46 -0.05
CA LEU A 134 2.97 17.87 1.35
C LEU A 134 4.32 17.56 1.99
N GLY A 135 4.92 16.41 1.67
CA GLY A 135 6.26 16.02 2.12
C GLY A 135 7.37 16.89 1.53
N ALA A 136 7.16 17.45 0.33
CA ALA A 136 8.05 18.45 -0.24
C ALA A 136 7.98 19.82 0.46
N HIS A 137 7.16 19.98 1.52
CA HIS A 137 7.04 21.14 2.40
C HIS A 137 7.43 22.47 1.72
N ALA A 138 6.53 22.97 0.86
CA ALA A 138 6.36 24.37 0.43
C ALA A 138 7.60 25.30 0.46
N THR A 139 8.73 24.86 -0.10
CA THR A 139 9.78 25.79 -0.55
C THR A 139 10.14 25.55 -2.01
N HIS A 140 10.20 24.29 -2.48
CA HIS A 140 10.62 23.98 -3.86
C HIS A 140 9.98 22.69 -4.45
N PHE A 141 8.72 22.73 -4.89
CA PHE A 141 8.17 21.66 -5.74
C PHE A 141 8.47 21.94 -7.22
N ARG A 142 9.29 21.11 -7.88
CA ARG A 142 9.52 21.17 -9.33
C ARG A 142 8.55 20.22 -10.04
N SER A 143 7.53 20.76 -10.71
CA SER A 143 6.68 19.94 -11.58
C SER A 143 7.37 19.74 -12.94
N ASN A 144 7.63 18.49 -13.34
CA ASN A 144 8.05 18.13 -14.71
C ASN A 144 6.82 17.91 -15.63
N LEU A 145 5.78 18.73 -15.50
CA LEU A 145 4.66 18.72 -16.44
C LEU A 145 5.13 19.38 -17.75
N ALA A 146 5.08 18.60 -18.84
CA ALA A 146 5.49 19.01 -20.17
C ALA A 146 4.78 20.33 -20.55
N GLY A 147 5.56 21.41 -20.66
CA GLY A 147 5.08 22.75 -21.02
C GLY A 147 5.47 23.87 -20.06
N PHE A 148 5.80 23.58 -18.80
CA PHE A 148 6.09 24.62 -17.79
C PHE A 148 7.42 24.37 -17.07
N LYS A 149 8.55 24.66 -17.73
CA LYS A 149 9.85 24.77 -17.05
C LYS A 149 9.81 25.97 -16.08
N ASN A 150 10.17 25.74 -14.82
CA ASN A 150 10.48 26.76 -13.80
C ASN A 150 9.33 27.62 -13.23
N GLN A 151 8.22 27.04 -12.77
CA GLN A 151 7.30 27.77 -11.87
C GLN A 151 7.31 27.17 -10.46
N PHE A 152 7.67 28.01 -9.48
CA PHE A 152 7.58 27.68 -8.05
C PHE A 152 6.11 27.49 -7.66
N ARG A 153 5.80 26.38 -6.99
CA ARG A 153 4.48 26.10 -6.41
C ARG A 153 4.62 25.98 -4.90
N PHE A 154 3.80 26.73 -4.15
CA PHE A 154 3.66 26.62 -2.71
C PHE A 154 2.34 25.91 -2.43
N TYR A 155 2.38 24.91 -1.56
CA TYR A 155 1.20 24.13 -1.20
C TYR A 155 0.82 24.45 0.24
N GLU A 156 -0.26 25.21 0.40
CA GLU A 156 -0.79 25.58 1.71
C GLU A 156 -2.20 25.03 1.88
N PHE A 157 -2.50 24.56 3.09
CA PHE A 157 -3.85 24.23 3.50
C PHE A 157 -4.56 25.51 3.92
N SER A 158 -5.81 25.70 3.48
CA SER A 158 -6.68 26.57 4.27
C SER A 158 -7.10 25.81 5.52
N ARG A 159 -7.00 26.45 6.69
CA ARG A 159 -7.32 25.84 8.00
C ARG A 159 -8.79 25.41 8.12
N GLN A 160 -9.66 25.96 7.28
CA GLN A 160 -11.09 25.64 7.21
C GLN A 160 -11.35 24.34 6.41
N ASP A 161 -10.38 23.86 5.65
CA ASP A 161 -10.52 22.73 4.71
C ASP A 161 -9.97 21.41 5.29
N LEU A 162 -10.02 21.20 6.61
CA LEU A 162 -9.78 19.89 7.25
C LEU A 162 -11.07 19.26 7.79
N GLU A 163 -12.20 19.90 7.50
CA GLU A 163 -13.53 19.46 7.91
C GLU A 163 -14.10 18.51 6.85
N ASN A 164 -14.78 17.45 7.30
CA ASN A 164 -15.42 16.46 6.42
C ASN A 164 -14.48 15.62 5.52
N ASN A 165 -13.21 15.42 5.89
CA ASN A 165 -12.24 14.60 5.13
C ASN A 165 -11.95 15.08 3.70
N LYS A 166 -12.33 16.33 3.38
CA LYS A 166 -11.97 16.98 2.12
C LYS A 166 -10.79 17.89 2.38
N ILE A 167 -9.88 17.99 1.42
CA ILE A 167 -8.75 18.91 1.49
C ILE A 167 -8.80 19.80 0.28
N LYS A 168 -8.66 21.10 0.52
CA LYS A 168 -8.42 22.08 -0.52
C LYS A 168 -7.03 22.64 -0.35
N LEU A 169 -6.20 22.37 -1.35
CA LEU A 169 -4.79 22.72 -1.39
C LEU A 169 -4.64 23.96 -2.27
N LEU A 170 -4.17 25.07 -1.71
CA LEU A 170 -3.80 26.24 -2.50
C LEU A 170 -2.49 25.94 -3.22
N VAL A 171 -2.47 26.04 -4.56
CA VAL A 171 -1.30 25.72 -5.41
C VAL A 171 -0.55 26.97 -5.87
N LYS A 172 -1.31 28.02 -6.19
CA LYS A 172 -0.84 29.34 -6.62
C LYS A 172 -1.96 30.34 -6.36
N LYS A 173 -1.67 31.65 -6.35
CA LYS A 173 -2.64 32.76 -6.20
C LYS A 173 -3.99 32.46 -6.92
N TYR A 174 -5.00 32.04 -6.15
CA TYR A 174 -6.37 31.63 -6.55
C TYR A 174 -6.57 30.26 -7.25
N GLU A 175 -5.55 29.42 -7.39
CA GLU A 175 -5.66 28.05 -7.88
C GLU A 175 -5.73 27.04 -6.73
N PHE A 176 -6.75 26.18 -6.76
CA PHE A 176 -6.99 25.18 -5.74
C PHE A 176 -7.07 23.78 -6.35
N GLU A 177 -6.45 22.81 -5.67
CA GLU A 177 -6.69 21.39 -5.90
C GLU A 177 -7.55 20.85 -4.77
N ASN A 178 -8.55 20.04 -5.11
CA ASN A 178 -9.42 19.41 -4.11
C ASN A 178 -9.14 17.90 -4.06
N TYR A 179 -9.09 17.36 -2.85
CA TYR A 179 -8.95 15.94 -2.58
C TYR A 179 -10.12 15.48 -1.73
N ASP A 180 -10.71 14.35 -2.10
CA ASP A 180 -11.66 13.62 -1.26
C ASP A 180 -10.92 12.41 -0.69
N LEU A 181 -10.49 12.51 0.56
CA LEU A 181 -9.63 11.48 1.15
C LEU A 181 -10.33 10.11 1.22
N LEU A 182 -11.66 10.06 1.34
CA LEU A 182 -12.38 8.81 1.39
C LEU A 182 -12.42 8.14 0.01
N GLU A 183 -12.75 8.91 -1.03
CA GLU A 183 -12.78 8.41 -2.40
C GLU A 183 -11.37 8.04 -2.89
N ASP A 184 -10.40 8.92 -2.68
CA ASP A 184 -9.01 8.68 -3.07
C ASP A 184 -8.41 7.46 -2.34
N LEU A 185 -8.80 7.22 -1.08
CA LEU A 185 -8.41 6.03 -0.34
C LEU A 185 -9.02 4.75 -0.90
N LYS A 186 -10.28 4.78 -1.33
CA LYS A 186 -10.92 3.64 -2.01
C LYS A 186 -10.19 3.29 -3.30
N HIS A 187 -9.86 4.30 -4.11
CA HIS A 187 -9.10 4.09 -5.35
C HIS A 187 -7.71 3.52 -5.09
N PHE A 188 -7.00 4.04 -4.09
CA PHE A 188 -5.71 3.50 -3.69
C PHE A 188 -5.82 2.04 -3.22
N ASN A 189 -6.79 1.74 -2.34
CA ASN A 189 -7.03 0.38 -1.87
C ASN A 189 -7.30 -0.59 -3.02
N LYS A 190 -8.14 -0.19 -3.99
CA LYS A 190 -8.43 -1.04 -5.15
C LYS A 190 -7.16 -1.36 -5.95
N LYS A 191 -6.27 -0.39 -6.14
CA LYS A 191 -4.98 -0.63 -6.81
C LYS A 191 -4.13 -1.63 -6.02
N VAL A 192 -4.02 -1.47 -4.69
CA VAL A 192 -3.27 -2.41 -3.83
C VAL A 192 -3.90 -3.81 -3.86
N GLU A 193 -5.22 -3.93 -3.77
CA GLU A 193 -5.94 -5.21 -3.86
C GLU A 193 -5.65 -5.94 -5.16
N LEU A 194 -5.73 -5.24 -6.30
CA LEU A 194 -5.44 -5.80 -7.62
C LEU A 194 -3.98 -6.26 -7.71
N THR A 195 -3.04 -5.46 -7.19
CA THR A 195 -1.63 -5.81 -7.17
C THR A 195 -1.34 -7.05 -6.34
N LEU A 196 -1.87 -7.12 -5.11
CA LEU A 196 -1.66 -8.28 -4.23
C LEU A 196 -2.32 -9.54 -4.78
N SER A 197 -3.54 -9.42 -5.33
CA SER A 197 -4.24 -10.51 -6.02
C SER A 197 -3.40 -11.07 -7.18
N PHE A 198 -2.89 -10.19 -8.04
CA PHE A 198 -2.02 -10.58 -9.16
C PHE A 198 -0.76 -11.28 -8.66
N MET A 199 -0.06 -10.68 -7.70
CA MET A 199 1.17 -11.22 -7.14
C MET A 199 0.97 -12.62 -6.55
N ILE A 200 -0.07 -12.80 -5.73
CA ILE A 200 -0.41 -14.10 -5.14
C ILE A 200 -0.76 -15.12 -6.22
N SER A 201 -1.51 -14.72 -7.25
CA SER A 201 -1.84 -15.62 -8.37
C SER A 201 -0.60 -16.17 -9.08
N GLN A 202 0.43 -15.33 -9.27
CA GLN A 202 1.69 -15.76 -9.88
C GLN A 202 2.48 -16.69 -8.94
N ILE A 203 2.55 -16.38 -7.64
CA ILE A 203 3.20 -17.24 -6.65
C ILE A 203 2.52 -18.63 -6.61
N LEU A 204 1.19 -18.67 -6.57
CA LEU A 204 0.43 -19.92 -6.54
C LEU A 204 0.58 -20.72 -7.84
N LYS A 205 0.60 -20.05 -8.99
CA LYS A 205 0.85 -20.71 -10.27
C LYS A 205 2.24 -21.34 -10.32
N ASN A 206 3.26 -20.62 -9.87
CA ASN A 206 4.65 -21.04 -10.02
C ASN A 206 5.08 -22.04 -8.94
N SER A 207 4.75 -21.81 -7.67
CA SER A 207 5.18 -22.68 -6.56
C SER A 207 4.21 -23.81 -6.24
N PHE A 208 2.93 -23.69 -6.61
CA PHE A 208 1.87 -24.65 -6.22
C PHE A 208 1.03 -25.16 -7.40
N ASN A 209 1.38 -24.82 -8.65
CA ASN A 209 0.62 -25.19 -9.85
C ASN A 209 -0.88 -24.88 -9.77
N ASN A 210 -1.27 -23.83 -9.03
CA ASN A 210 -2.67 -23.49 -8.73
C ASN A 210 -3.46 -24.66 -8.10
N GLN A 211 -2.86 -25.37 -7.16
CA GLN A 211 -3.48 -26.47 -6.43
C GLN A 211 -3.31 -26.32 -4.92
N GLY A 212 -3.97 -27.19 -4.16
CA GLY A 212 -3.86 -27.23 -2.70
C GLY A 212 -4.72 -26.20 -1.97
N GLU A 213 -4.51 -26.12 -0.66
CA GLU A 213 -5.36 -25.33 0.24
C GLU A 213 -5.20 -23.82 0.02
N TYR A 214 -3.97 -23.34 -0.22
CA TYR A 214 -3.73 -21.92 -0.50
C TYR A 214 -4.43 -21.42 -1.76
N TYR A 215 -4.50 -22.25 -2.80
CA TYR A 215 -5.24 -21.90 -4.01
C TYR A 215 -6.76 -21.84 -3.76
N LYS A 216 -7.31 -22.77 -2.96
CA LYS A 216 -8.72 -22.70 -2.56
C LYS A 216 -9.03 -21.45 -1.75
N GLN A 217 -8.16 -21.08 -0.80
CA GLN A 217 -8.29 -19.85 -0.04
C GLN A 217 -8.26 -18.62 -0.95
N TYR A 218 -7.29 -18.56 -1.88
CA TYR A 218 -7.21 -17.50 -2.89
C TYR A 218 -8.50 -17.35 -3.69
N LEU A 219 -9.05 -18.45 -4.22
CA LEU A 219 -10.33 -18.43 -4.94
C LEU A 219 -11.49 -17.95 -4.05
N GLY A 220 -11.46 -18.28 -2.75
CA GLY A 220 -12.42 -17.78 -1.77
C GLY A 220 -12.35 -16.26 -1.60
N ILE A 221 -11.15 -15.69 -1.62
CA ILE A 221 -10.92 -14.24 -1.56
C ILE A 221 -11.40 -13.57 -2.86
N GLU A 222 -11.07 -14.11 -4.04
CA GLU A 222 -11.50 -13.56 -5.33
C GLU A 222 -13.03 -13.53 -5.47
N LYS A 223 -13.74 -14.57 -5.03
CA LYS A 223 -15.22 -14.58 -5.04
C LYS A 223 -15.83 -13.44 -4.22
N GLN A 224 -15.19 -13.05 -3.12
CA GLN A 224 -15.67 -11.94 -2.28
C GLN A 224 -15.37 -10.57 -2.90
N LYS A 225 -14.29 -10.47 -3.67
CA LYS A 225 -13.94 -9.26 -4.42
C LYS A 225 -14.97 -8.97 -5.52
N ASP A 226 -15.47 -10.01 -6.18
CA ASP A 226 -16.49 -9.88 -7.21
C ASP A 226 -17.85 -9.48 -6.62
N SER A 227 -18.22 -10.02 -5.44
CA SER A 227 -19.48 -9.67 -4.77
C SER A 227 -19.53 -8.26 -4.19
N ILE A 228 -18.38 -7.62 -3.95
CA ILE A 228 -18.29 -6.22 -3.50
C ILE A 228 -18.31 -5.25 -4.70
N SER A 229 -18.06 -5.74 -5.92
CA SER A 229 -17.99 -4.94 -7.15
C SER A 229 -19.32 -4.91 -7.93
N THR A 230 -20.39 -5.50 -7.37
CA THR A 230 -21.77 -5.51 -7.92
C THR A 230 -22.69 -4.69 -7.01
#